data_AF-A0A970F130-F1
#
_entry.id   AF-A0A970F130-F1
#
_cell.length_a   1.000
_cell.length_b   1.000
_cell.length_c   1.000
_cell.angle_alpha   90.00
_cell.angle_beta   90.00
_cell.angle_gamma   90.00
#
_symmetry.space_group_name_H-M   'P 1'
#
loop_
_entity.id
_entity.type
_entity.pdbx_description
1 polymer ?
#
loop_
_entity_poly.entity_id
_entity_poly.type
_entity_poly.pdbx_seq_one_letter_code
_entity_poly.pdbx_strand_id
1 'polypeptide(L)'
;MFHVYLLLGDGGVSVHVGGRPEAAWEFVNLSAARDLAVLTGPLPASHGCYVAEAVSRILNRLETARLGRRRLVDACFREAQRALPWPGMRGRGRLLAPVYLEAGRGQATAVLRIQPGVLEATVSGLQGRVLLDEQALKAVAATGNFSIGQAAPALDAACAAGLVRFHPAVGIDIMGRYVCNRCGAAGRIYASPCWRCGMKECHMCSECSSMGPARECMALYSVPGPGAGRRPGDPDAAGAWAGPQYDYELTPVQKAAMEQCKQWYCDGDGGELLVWAVCGAGKTEVAFGAIGEALRRGVSAAFAVPRRDVAAEVFQRVQEAFPDVEAAAFFGGSSERRFDSPLTVLTCHQAMRFVGRFSLAVLDEADAYPYVGSEALAFSLRRSIAPGGKLMIMTATPSAGHVEMVRSGAIPVVRISARHHCMPLPVPQVDAGRRGAPMEARVLEAVARSVEAGWPVFVFTPTRARCMELFSYLSRRLGGVAVDWAHSGRRERDDVRTRFARGKVQVLVCTSVMERGVTVAGADVVVVHADAARVFDHRALVQMAGRAGRASSRPEGNVTFVCDAVTPAIRMAVSVIEEMNEHARAMGYLRA
;
A
#
# COMPACT_ATOMS: atom_id res chain seq x y z
N MET A 1 -8.27 -27.54 -0.98
CA MET A 1 -8.22 -28.17 0.36
C MET A 1 -6.84 -28.79 0.50
N PHE A 2 -6.36 -28.98 1.72
CA PHE A 2 -4.96 -29.27 1.99
C PHE A 2 -4.83 -30.42 2.98
N HIS A 3 -3.77 -31.20 2.86
CA HIS A 3 -3.45 -32.31 3.74
C HIS A 3 -2.28 -31.92 4.64
N VAL A 4 -2.27 -32.43 5.87
CA VAL A 4 -1.08 -32.41 6.73
C VAL A 4 -0.35 -33.73 6.56
N TYR A 5 0.94 -33.66 6.25
CA TYR A 5 1.76 -34.84 5.98
C TYR A 5 3.18 -34.68 6.50
N LEU A 6 3.87 -35.80 6.66
CA LEU A 6 5.27 -35.88 7.07
C LEU A 6 6.13 -36.33 5.88
N LEU A 7 7.30 -35.72 5.75
CA LEU A 7 8.39 -36.26 4.92
C LEU A 7 9.49 -36.76 5.86
N LEU A 8 9.82 -38.05 5.76
CA LEU A 8 10.78 -38.73 6.63
C LEU A 8 12.05 -39.07 5.86
N GLY A 9 13.16 -38.41 6.15
CA GLY A 9 14.45 -38.69 5.51
C GLY A 9 15.56 -38.92 6.52
N ASP A 10 16.77 -39.19 6.02
CA ASP A 10 17.96 -39.35 6.86
C ASP A 10 18.37 -38.05 7.57
N GLY A 11 17.95 -36.90 7.03
CA GLY A 11 18.11 -35.57 7.65
C GLY A 11 17.04 -35.20 8.68
N GLY A 12 16.15 -36.13 9.07
CA GLY A 12 15.09 -35.90 10.04
C GLY A 12 13.67 -35.96 9.46
N VAL A 13 12.68 -35.61 10.28
CA VAL A 13 11.26 -35.60 9.89
C VAL A 13 10.79 -34.16 9.78
N SER A 14 10.00 -33.86 8.76
CA SER A 14 9.45 -32.52 8.55
C SER A 14 7.94 -32.56 8.33
N VAL A 15 7.23 -31.59 8.89
CA VAL A 15 5.76 -31.46 8.81
C VAL A 15 5.40 -30.45 7.73
N HIS A 16 4.46 -30.82 6.86
CA HIS A 16 4.07 -30.02 5.71
C HIS A 16 2.56 -29.91 5.55
N VAL A 17 2.12 -28.86 4.86
CA VAL A 17 0.73 -28.64 4.44
C VAL A 17 0.73 -28.42 2.93
N GLY A 18 -0.08 -29.18 2.19
CA GLY A 18 -0.08 -29.11 0.72
C GLY A 18 -1.35 -29.69 0.10
N GLY A 19 -1.58 -29.36 -1.17
CA GLY A 19 -2.74 -29.84 -1.93
C GLY A 19 -2.59 -31.29 -2.39
N ARG A 20 -1.37 -31.68 -2.77
CA ARG A 20 -1.01 -33.01 -3.31
C ARG A 20 0.25 -33.55 -2.64
N PRO A 21 0.13 -34.22 -1.48
CA PRO A 21 1.27 -34.76 -0.74
C PRO A 21 2.17 -35.68 -1.57
N GLU A 22 1.58 -36.51 -2.42
CA GLU A 22 2.29 -37.48 -3.26
C GLU A 22 3.19 -36.77 -4.27
N ALA A 23 2.69 -35.70 -4.92
CA ALA A 23 3.47 -34.94 -5.89
C ALA A 23 4.63 -34.16 -5.23
N ALA A 24 4.40 -33.60 -4.04
CA ALA A 24 5.47 -32.97 -3.27
C ALA A 24 6.53 -33.99 -2.85
N TRP A 25 6.09 -35.18 -2.41
CA TRP A 25 6.97 -36.28 -2.03
C TRP A 25 7.79 -36.81 -3.20
N GLU A 26 7.17 -37.15 -4.34
CA GLU A 26 7.86 -37.63 -5.54
C GLU A 26 9.00 -36.70 -5.94
N PHE A 27 8.78 -35.38 -5.87
CA PHE A 27 9.82 -34.40 -6.14
C PHE A 27 10.98 -34.44 -5.13
N VAL A 28 10.69 -34.34 -3.84
CA VAL A 28 11.74 -34.30 -2.80
C VAL A 28 12.51 -35.62 -2.78
N ASN A 29 11.84 -36.73 -3.10
CA ASN A 29 12.44 -38.06 -3.21
C ASN A 29 13.49 -38.16 -4.33
N LEU A 30 13.44 -37.29 -5.36
CA LEU A 30 14.49 -37.21 -6.40
C LEU A 30 15.83 -36.71 -5.83
N SER A 31 15.80 -35.88 -4.79
CA SER A 31 17.00 -35.25 -4.22
C SER A 31 17.53 -35.99 -2.99
N ALA A 32 16.66 -36.64 -2.22
CA ALA A 32 17.02 -37.48 -1.09
C ALA A 32 15.91 -38.51 -0.86
N ALA A 33 16.25 -39.78 -0.63
CA ALA A 33 15.27 -40.81 -0.33
C ALA A 33 14.46 -40.43 0.93
N ARG A 34 13.16 -40.16 0.78
CA ARG A 34 12.27 -39.83 1.90
C ARG A 34 11.01 -40.67 1.83
N ASP A 35 10.49 -41.11 2.96
CA ASP A 35 9.15 -41.71 3.06
C ASP A 35 8.10 -40.61 3.26
N LEU A 36 6.85 -40.88 2.90
CA LEU A 36 5.70 -39.99 3.09
C LEU A 36 4.68 -40.62 4.04
N ALA A 37 4.20 -39.82 5.00
CA ALA A 37 3.07 -40.19 5.85
C ALA A 37 2.00 -39.09 5.85
N VAL A 38 0.84 -39.33 5.24
CA VAL A 38 -0.29 -38.39 5.27
C VAL A 38 -1.10 -38.61 6.54
N LEU A 39 -1.25 -37.55 7.34
CA LEU A 39 -1.85 -37.59 8.67
C LEU A 39 -3.34 -37.22 8.69
N THR A 40 -3.79 -36.44 7.70
CA THR A 40 -5.17 -35.96 7.63
C THR A 40 -5.76 -36.10 6.22
N GLY A 41 -7.09 -36.22 6.17
CA GLY A 41 -7.84 -35.93 4.96
C GLY A 41 -7.80 -34.44 4.61
N PRO A 42 -8.53 -34.01 3.56
CA PRO A 42 -8.50 -32.64 3.09
C PRO A 42 -9.12 -31.66 4.10
N LEU A 43 -8.38 -30.60 4.42
CA LEU A 43 -8.73 -29.54 5.36
C LEU A 43 -8.72 -28.14 4.72
N PRO A 44 -9.47 -27.18 5.28
CA PRO A 44 -9.26 -25.76 4.98
C PRO A 44 -7.83 -25.34 5.36
N ALA A 45 -7.23 -24.37 4.63
CA ALA A 45 -5.83 -23.96 4.84
C ALA A 45 -5.50 -23.59 6.30
N SER A 46 -6.33 -22.79 6.96
CA SER A 46 -6.13 -22.35 8.34
C SER A 46 -6.07 -23.54 9.31
N HIS A 47 -6.99 -24.49 9.13
CA HIS A 47 -7.05 -25.68 9.97
C HIS A 47 -5.87 -26.63 9.70
N GLY A 48 -5.47 -26.80 8.44
CA GLY A 48 -4.28 -27.56 8.07
C GLY A 48 -3.02 -26.99 8.73
N CYS A 49 -2.86 -25.66 8.72
CA CYS A 49 -1.73 -24.99 9.36
C CYS A 49 -1.73 -25.17 10.88
N TYR A 50 -2.89 -25.08 11.53
CA TYR A 50 -2.98 -25.32 12.96
C TYR A 50 -2.62 -26.77 13.35
N VAL A 51 -3.18 -27.74 12.61
CA VAL A 51 -2.88 -29.16 12.86
C VAL A 51 -1.39 -29.41 12.64
N ALA A 52 -0.79 -28.86 11.57
CA ALA A 52 0.64 -28.94 11.33
C ALA A 52 1.46 -28.33 12.48
N GLU A 53 1.06 -27.18 13.04
CA GLU A 53 1.74 -26.58 14.19
C GLU A 53 1.66 -27.45 15.45
N ALA A 54 0.51 -28.08 15.72
CA ALA A 54 0.37 -29.04 16.81
C ALA A 54 1.28 -30.26 16.62
N VAL A 55 1.33 -30.80 15.40
CA VAL A 55 2.20 -31.92 15.03
C VAL A 55 3.69 -31.55 15.13
N SER A 56 4.08 -30.35 14.69
CA SER A 56 5.47 -29.87 14.82
C SER A 56 5.90 -29.74 16.29
N ARG A 57 5.00 -29.29 17.18
CA ARG A 57 5.29 -29.19 18.61
C ARG A 57 5.53 -30.56 19.25
N ILE A 58 4.76 -31.58 18.91
CA ILE A 58 5.01 -32.92 19.42
C ILE A 58 6.25 -33.54 18.77
N LEU A 59 6.47 -33.32 17.48
CA LEU A 59 7.63 -33.84 16.76
C LEU A 59 8.94 -33.37 17.39
N ASN A 60 9.08 -32.06 17.65
CA ASN A 60 10.25 -31.49 18.31
C ASN A 60 10.53 -32.09 19.71
N ARG A 61 9.48 -32.53 20.43
CA ARG A 61 9.63 -33.22 21.72
C ARG A 61 10.01 -34.69 21.58
N LEU A 62 9.68 -35.32 20.46
CA LEU A 62 9.90 -36.74 20.21
C LEU A 62 11.23 -37.03 19.50
N GLU A 63 11.77 -36.09 18.72
CA GLU A 63 13.09 -36.24 18.09
C GLU A 63 14.20 -36.41 19.13
N THR A 64 14.07 -35.81 20.31
CA THR A 64 14.99 -36.02 21.44
C THR A 64 14.93 -37.44 22.00
N ALA A 65 13.83 -38.18 21.77
CA ALA A 65 13.59 -39.51 22.30
C ALA A 65 14.05 -40.67 21.38
N ARG A 66 14.65 -40.37 20.21
CA ARG A 66 15.16 -41.36 19.23
C ARG A 66 14.18 -42.52 18.91
N LEU A 67 12.90 -42.20 18.76
CA LEU A 67 11.87 -43.18 18.41
C LEU A 67 12.06 -43.70 16.98
N GLY A 68 11.76 -44.99 16.74
CA GLY A 68 11.71 -45.54 15.39
C GLY A 68 10.61 -44.90 14.53
N ARG A 69 10.84 -44.80 13.21
CA ARG A 69 10.00 -44.06 12.24
C ARG A 69 8.49 -44.32 12.40
N ARG A 70 8.08 -45.59 12.49
CA ARG A 70 6.66 -45.97 12.63
C ARG A 70 6.01 -45.44 13.91
N ARG A 71 6.70 -45.52 15.06
CA ARG A 71 6.18 -45.01 16.35
C ARG A 71 6.07 -43.48 16.34
N LEU A 72 6.98 -42.81 15.66
CA LEU A 72 6.96 -41.36 15.48
C LEU A 72 5.76 -40.94 14.62
N VAL A 73 5.52 -41.61 13.49
CA VAL A 73 4.34 -41.37 12.63
C VAL A 73 3.06 -41.60 13.42
N ASP A 74 2.94 -42.70 14.17
CA ASP A 74 1.75 -42.99 14.97
C ASP A 74 1.48 -41.92 16.05
N ALA A 75 2.54 -41.39 16.66
CA ALA A 75 2.42 -40.31 17.65
C ALA A 75 1.97 -39.00 17.01
N CYS A 76 2.57 -38.61 15.88
CA CYS A 76 2.18 -37.45 15.10
C CYS A 76 0.74 -37.57 14.57
N PHE A 77 0.35 -38.76 14.12
CA PHE A 77 -1.01 -39.06 13.67
C PHE A 77 -2.03 -38.88 14.79
N ARG A 78 -1.77 -39.44 15.98
CA ARG A 78 -2.64 -39.25 17.15
C ARG A 78 -2.78 -37.77 17.52
N GLU A 79 -1.69 -37.01 17.47
CA GLU A 79 -1.73 -35.58 17.75
C GLU A 79 -2.53 -34.82 16.69
N ALA A 80 -2.36 -35.15 15.42
CA ALA A 80 -3.16 -34.59 14.34
C ALA A 80 -4.67 -34.85 14.57
N GLN A 81 -5.04 -36.09 14.93
CA GLN A 81 -6.43 -36.45 15.23
C GLN A 81 -6.99 -35.73 16.47
N ARG A 82 -6.16 -35.41 17.46
CA ARG A 82 -6.53 -34.60 18.64
C ARG A 82 -6.69 -33.11 18.34
N ALA A 83 -5.98 -32.59 17.34
CA ALA A 83 -6.08 -31.21 16.91
C ALA A 83 -7.26 -30.94 15.94
N LEU A 84 -7.79 -31.99 15.27
CA LEU A 84 -8.94 -31.91 14.37
C LEU A 84 -10.28 -31.44 14.97
N PRO A 85 -10.69 -31.74 16.22
CA PRO A 85 -11.94 -31.24 16.83
C PRO A 85 -11.93 -29.73 17.14
N TRP A 86 -11.34 -28.95 16.23
CA TRP A 86 -11.43 -27.50 16.19
C TRP A 86 -12.91 -27.05 16.22
N PRO A 87 -13.28 -26.02 17.00
CA PRO A 87 -14.65 -25.50 17.04
C PRO A 87 -15.21 -25.19 15.64
N GLY A 88 -16.28 -25.88 15.24
CA GLY A 88 -16.91 -25.73 13.91
C GLY A 88 -16.57 -26.85 12.90
N MET A 89 -15.64 -27.75 13.22
CA MET A 89 -15.17 -28.81 12.32
C MET A 89 -15.59 -30.22 12.79
N ARG A 90 -16.90 -30.49 12.85
CA ARG A 90 -17.40 -31.84 13.23
C ARG A 90 -17.06 -32.88 12.15
N GLY A 91 -16.07 -33.72 12.43
CA GLY A 91 -15.80 -34.99 11.71
C GLY A 91 -15.06 -34.88 10.37
N ARG A 92 -14.64 -33.69 9.92
CA ARG A 92 -13.91 -33.53 8.65
C ARG A 92 -12.41 -33.77 8.79
N GLY A 93 -11.79 -34.25 7.71
CA GLY A 93 -10.34 -34.46 7.62
C GLY A 93 -9.77 -35.59 8.47
N ARG A 94 -10.61 -36.41 9.12
CA ARG A 94 -10.17 -37.62 9.84
C ARG A 94 -9.79 -38.71 8.86
N LEU A 95 -8.71 -39.42 9.17
CA LEU A 95 -8.36 -40.69 8.54
C LEU A 95 -8.48 -41.80 9.58
N LEU A 96 -8.72 -43.04 9.13
CA LEU A 96 -8.73 -44.20 10.02
C LEU A 96 -7.31 -44.60 10.45
N ALA A 97 -6.35 -44.41 9.55
CA ALA A 97 -4.93 -44.66 9.75
C ALA A 97 -4.13 -43.67 8.87
N PRO A 98 -2.85 -43.39 9.19
CA PRO A 98 -2.00 -42.61 8.29
C PRO A 98 -1.81 -43.35 6.96
N VAL A 99 -1.82 -42.62 5.85
CA VAL A 99 -1.47 -43.18 4.52
C VAL A 99 0.04 -43.11 4.39
N TYR A 100 0.69 -44.26 4.28
CA TYR A 100 2.15 -44.37 4.24
C TYR A 100 2.64 -44.79 2.86
N LEU A 101 3.65 -44.10 2.33
CA LEU A 101 4.31 -44.41 1.08
C LEU A 101 5.83 -44.47 1.33
N GLU A 102 6.42 -45.64 1.08
CA GLU A 102 7.86 -45.86 1.22
C GLU A 102 8.60 -45.44 -0.05
N ALA A 103 9.80 -44.88 0.09
CA ALA A 103 10.69 -44.64 -1.04
C ALA A 103 11.13 -45.98 -1.68
N GLY A 104 10.44 -46.40 -2.74
CA GLY A 104 10.83 -47.58 -3.52
C GLY A 104 12.05 -47.31 -4.39
N ARG A 105 13.08 -48.17 -4.33
CA ARG A 105 14.13 -48.21 -5.38
C ARG A 105 13.46 -48.45 -6.74
N GLY A 106 13.44 -47.45 -7.61
CA GLY A 106 13.08 -47.60 -9.02
C GLY A 106 11.60 -47.42 -9.40
N GLN A 107 10.72 -47.00 -8.49
CA GLN A 107 9.33 -46.63 -8.84
C GLN A 107 9.13 -45.12 -8.72
N ALA A 108 9.73 -44.36 -9.62
CA ALA A 108 9.19 -43.06 -10.00
C ALA A 108 8.05 -43.33 -10.99
N THR A 109 6.84 -43.54 -10.49
CA THR A 109 5.63 -43.66 -11.32
C THR A 109 5.45 -42.35 -12.07
N ALA A 110 5.81 -42.34 -13.37
CA ALA A 110 5.43 -41.47 -14.52
C ALA A 110 4.79 -40.06 -14.35
N VAL A 111 4.69 -39.48 -13.17
CA VAL A 111 3.90 -38.29 -12.87
C VAL A 111 4.88 -37.18 -12.51
N LEU A 112 5.27 -36.43 -13.54
CA LEU A 112 6.18 -35.27 -13.51
C LEU A 112 7.62 -35.58 -13.06
N ARG A 113 8.50 -35.81 -14.05
CA ARG A 113 9.90 -35.39 -13.93
C ARG A 113 9.92 -33.86 -13.82
N ILE A 114 9.65 -33.32 -12.64
CA ILE A 114 9.84 -31.92 -12.33
C ILE A 114 11.35 -31.69 -12.41
N GLN A 115 11.81 -31.15 -13.54
CA GLN A 115 13.21 -30.80 -13.70
C GLN A 115 13.56 -29.65 -12.73
N PRO A 116 14.82 -29.54 -12.27
CA PRO A 116 15.25 -28.45 -11.38
C PRO A 116 14.80 -27.05 -11.86
N GLY A 117 14.82 -26.80 -13.17
CA GLY A 117 14.35 -25.53 -13.76
C GLY A 117 12.86 -25.22 -13.54
N VAL A 118 12.02 -26.20 -13.22
CA VAL A 118 10.59 -25.99 -12.91
C VAL A 118 10.43 -25.31 -11.55
N LEU A 119 11.25 -25.66 -10.55
CA LEU A 119 11.22 -24.98 -9.26
C LEU A 119 11.71 -23.55 -9.37
N GLU A 120 12.80 -23.32 -10.10
CA GLU A 120 13.31 -21.98 -10.35
C GLU A 120 12.26 -21.12 -11.07
N ALA A 121 11.59 -21.65 -12.10
CA ALA A 121 10.49 -20.98 -12.78
C ALA A 121 9.29 -20.73 -11.84
N THR A 122 9.00 -21.65 -10.91
CA THR A 122 7.94 -21.50 -9.90
C THR A 122 8.27 -20.37 -8.93
N VAL A 123 9.48 -20.37 -8.37
CA VAL A 123 9.96 -19.34 -7.46
C VAL A 123 9.99 -17.98 -8.16
N SER A 124 10.55 -17.93 -9.37
CA SER A 124 10.60 -16.71 -10.20
C SER A 124 9.21 -16.14 -10.47
N GLY A 125 8.23 -16.97 -10.81
CA GLY A 125 6.85 -16.52 -11.07
C GLY A 125 6.14 -15.92 -9.86
N LEU A 126 6.56 -16.32 -8.65
CA LEU A 126 5.99 -15.87 -7.38
C LEU A 126 6.83 -14.79 -6.68
N GLN A 127 8.03 -14.52 -7.18
CA GLN A 127 9.01 -13.68 -6.51
C GLN A 127 8.49 -12.26 -6.27
N GLY A 128 8.57 -11.80 -5.03
CA GLY A 128 8.09 -10.49 -4.61
C GLY A 128 6.57 -10.37 -4.50
N ARG A 129 5.81 -11.46 -4.64
CA ARG A 129 4.34 -11.44 -4.77
C ARG A 129 3.65 -12.18 -3.63
N VAL A 130 2.41 -11.77 -3.38
CA VAL A 130 1.49 -12.41 -2.43
C VAL A 130 0.24 -12.82 -3.20
N LEU A 131 0.07 -14.12 -3.39
CA LEU A 131 -0.93 -14.68 -4.30
C LEU A 131 -1.83 -15.67 -3.59
N LEU A 132 -3.14 -15.55 -3.83
CA LEU A 132 -4.08 -16.61 -3.49
C LEU A 132 -3.89 -17.80 -4.43
N ASP A 133 -4.35 -18.96 -4.00
CA ASP A 133 -4.19 -20.24 -4.69
C ASP A 133 -4.32 -20.21 -6.23
N GLU A 134 -5.46 -19.75 -6.76
CA GLU A 134 -5.66 -19.68 -8.21
C GLU A 134 -4.70 -18.71 -8.92
N GLN A 135 -4.33 -17.62 -8.24
CA GLN A 135 -3.39 -16.63 -8.76
C GLN A 135 -1.96 -17.18 -8.78
N ALA A 136 -1.59 -17.98 -7.77
CA ALA A 136 -0.29 -18.65 -7.71
C ALA A 136 -0.17 -19.68 -8.84
N LEU A 137 -1.18 -20.53 -9.03
CA LEU A 137 -1.19 -21.52 -10.13
C LEU A 137 -1.07 -20.85 -11.50
N LYS A 138 -1.82 -19.76 -11.73
CA LYS A 138 -1.72 -18.98 -12.98
C LYS A 138 -0.34 -18.35 -13.17
N ALA A 139 0.26 -17.82 -12.10
CA ALA A 139 1.59 -17.23 -12.16
C ALA A 139 2.67 -18.27 -12.51
N VAL A 140 2.60 -19.46 -11.91
CA VAL A 140 3.54 -20.56 -12.17
C VAL A 140 3.34 -21.14 -13.58
N ALA A 141 2.10 -21.30 -14.03
CA ALA A 141 1.84 -21.76 -15.40
C ALA A 141 2.41 -20.80 -16.47
N ALA A 142 2.41 -19.50 -16.17
CA ALA A 142 2.90 -18.47 -17.09
C ALA A 142 4.43 -18.44 -17.24
N THR A 143 5.22 -18.95 -16.29
CA THR A 143 6.68 -18.86 -16.34
C THR A 143 7.37 -19.96 -17.14
N GLY A 144 6.68 -21.05 -17.48
CA GLY A 144 7.34 -22.24 -18.04
C GLY A 144 6.60 -22.99 -19.14
N ASN A 145 5.59 -22.39 -19.78
CA ASN A 145 4.74 -23.07 -20.78
C ASN A 145 4.14 -24.41 -20.27
N PHE A 146 3.91 -24.52 -18.96
CA PHE A 146 3.26 -25.69 -18.36
C PHE A 146 1.75 -25.49 -18.30
N SER A 147 1.00 -26.58 -18.41
CA SER A 147 -0.44 -26.53 -18.17
C SER A 147 -0.73 -26.22 -16.68
N ILE A 148 -1.89 -25.62 -16.38
CA ILE A 148 -2.35 -25.37 -15.00
C ILE A 148 -2.32 -26.66 -14.15
N GLY A 149 -2.57 -27.82 -14.77
CA GLY A 149 -2.52 -29.12 -14.10
C GLY A 149 -1.14 -29.51 -13.57
N GLN A 150 -0.07 -28.99 -14.17
CA GLN A 150 1.33 -29.23 -13.77
C GLN A 150 1.83 -28.17 -12.77
N ALA A 151 1.23 -26.98 -12.76
CA ALA A 151 1.60 -25.90 -11.83
C ALA A 151 1.32 -26.24 -10.36
N ALA A 152 0.25 -26.99 -10.07
CA ALA A 152 -0.09 -27.37 -8.69
C ALA A 152 0.97 -28.28 -8.04
N PRO A 153 1.37 -29.41 -8.68
CA PRO A 153 2.51 -30.21 -8.23
C PRO A 153 3.80 -29.41 -8.01
N ALA A 154 4.15 -28.51 -8.93
CA ALA A 154 5.35 -27.68 -8.81
C ALA A 154 5.29 -26.74 -7.60
N LEU A 155 4.11 -26.16 -7.34
CA LEU A 155 3.88 -25.28 -6.19
C LEU A 155 3.97 -26.04 -4.86
N ASP A 156 3.34 -27.21 -4.77
CA ASP A 156 3.41 -28.07 -3.58
C ASP A 156 4.85 -28.54 -3.31
N ALA A 157 5.59 -28.92 -4.36
CA ALA A 157 7.00 -29.28 -4.29
C ALA A 157 7.88 -28.10 -3.81
N ALA A 158 7.65 -26.90 -4.34
CA ALA A 158 8.38 -25.69 -3.92
C ALA A 158 8.09 -25.30 -2.46
N CYS A 159 6.87 -25.54 -1.98
CA CYS A 159 6.52 -25.37 -0.56
C CYS A 159 7.24 -26.40 0.32
N ALA A 160 7.23 -27.68 -0.08
CA ALA A 160 7.91 -28.75 0.66
C ALA A 160 9.44 -28.56 0.72
N ALA A 161 10.03 -27.97 -0.32
CA ALA A 161 11.43 -27.57 -0.38
C ALA A 161 11.75 -26.30 0.45
N GLY A 162 10.74 -25.62 1.01
CA GLY A 162 10.92 -24.37 1.75
C GLY A 162 11.21 -23.13 0.90
N LEU A 163 11.10 -23.24 -0.43
CA LEU A 163 11.36 -22.15 -1.37
C LEU A 163 10.16 -21.19 -1.50
N VAL A 164 8.95 -21.70 -1.28
CA VAL A 164 7.70 -20.93 -1.28
C VAL A 164 7.05 -21.01 0.09
N ARG A 165 6.65 -19.87 0.65
CA ARG A 165 5.93 -19.84 1.92
C ARG A 165 4.44 -20.08 1.68
N PHE A 166 3.89 -21.00 2.46
CA PHE A 166 2.47 -21.30 2.53
C PHE A 166 1.87 -20.72 3.82
N HIS A 167 0.85 -19.88 3.69
CA HIS A 167 0.07 -19.37 4.82
C HIS A 167 -1.43 -19.51 4.55
N PRO A 168 -2.29 -19.61 5.57
CA PRO A 168 -3.72 -19.46 5.36
C PRO A 168 -4.02 -17.99 5.05
N ALA A 169 -4.89 -17.69 4.09
CA ALA A 169 -5.17 -16.30 3.74
C ALA A 169 -5.83 -15.52 4.90
N VAL A 170 -6.64 -16.21 5.70
CA VAL A 170 -7.07 -15.77 7.03
C VAL A 170 -6.64 -16.85 8.03
N GLY A 171 -5.77 -16.48 8.96
CA GLY A 171 -5.30 -17.34 10.05
C GLY A 171 -5.78 -16.82 11.40
N ILE A 172 -5.18 -17.36 12.46
CA ILE A 172 -5.44 -16.98 13.84
C ILE A 172 -4.10 -16.64 14.50
N ASP A 173 -4.04 -15.51 15.18
CA ASP A 173 -2.84 -15.07 15.89
C ASP A 173 -2.66 -15.81 17.22
N ILE A 174 -1.54 -15.55 17.89
CA ILE A 174 -1.21 -16.14 19.21
C ILE A 174 -2.23 -15.79 20.30
N MET A 175 -3.04 -14.75 20.10
CA MET A 175 -4.11 -14.33 21.03
C MET A 175 -5.45 -14.96 20.68
N GLY A 176 -5.53 -15.83 19.68
CA GLY A 176 -6.77 -16.46 19.24
C GLY A 176 -7.65 -15.57 18.36
N ARG A 177 -7.15 -14.42 17.88
CA ARG A 177 -7.90 -13.52 17.00
C ARG A 177 -7.68 -13.86 15.54
N TYR A 178 -8.73 -13.76 14.73
CA TYR A 178 -8.56 -13.89 13.29
C TYR A 178 -7.75 -12.73 12.72
N VAL A 179 -6.86 -13.05 11.79
CA VAL A 179 -5.97 -12.10 11.11
C VAL A 179 -5.85 -12.48 9.64
N CYS A 180 -5.92 -11.49 8.75
CA CYS A 180 -5.65 -11.70 7.34
C CYS A 180 -4.15 -11.65 7.07
N ASN A 181 -3.54 -12.76 6.67
CA ASN A 181 -2.11 -12.80 6.31
C ASN A 181 -1.78 -12.01 5.03
N ARG A 182 -2.80 -11.61 4.24
CA ARG A 182 -2.60 -10.79 3.04
C ARG A 182 -2.53 -9.29 3.34
N CYS A 183 -3.35 -8.76 4.25
CA CYS A 183 -3.37 -7.31 4.50
C CYS A 183 -3.11 -6.93 5.96
N GLY A 184 -2.95 -7.88 6.88
CA GLY A 184 -2.74 -7.64 8.30
C GLY A 184 -3.99 -7.26 9.10
N ALA A 185 -5.15 -7.09 8.45
CA ALA A 185 -6.37 -6.70 9.15
C ALA A 185 -6.83 -7.78 10.15
N ALA A 186 -7.12 -7.37 11.39
CA ALA A 186 -7.70 -8.21 12.44
C ALA A 186 -9.21 -7.92 12.69
N GLY A 187 -9.63 -6.63 12.66
CA GLY A 187 -11.01 -6.23 12.98
C GLY A 187 -12.02 -6.31 11.83
N ARG A 188 -11.61 -6.72 10.62
CA ARG A 188 -12.40 -6.68 9.37
C ARG A 188 -12.67 -8.09 8.83
N ILE A 189 -12.82 -9.06 9.73
CA ILE A 189 -12.99 -10.47 9.40
C ILE A 189 -14.35 -10.94 9.89
N TYR A 190 -15.09 -11.62 9.02
CA TYR A 190 -16.43 -12.11 9.32
C TYR A 190 -16.61 -13.53 8.82
N ALA A 191 -17.37 -14.32 9.57
CA ALA A 191 -17.76 -15.68 9.17
C ALA A 191 -18.87 -15.62 8.12
N SER A 192 -18.78 -16.48 7.11
CA SER A 192 -19.86 -16.70 6.14
C SER A 192 -19.85 -18.13 5.61
N PRO A 193 -20.99 -18.69 5.18
CA PRO A 193 -21.02 -19.96 4.48
C PRO A 193 -20.12 -19.92 3.23
N CYS A 194 -19.37 -20.98 3.00
CA CYS A 194 -18.42 -21.03 1.90
C CYS A 194 -18.69 -22.22 0.99
N TRP A 195 -19.00 -21.94 -0.27
CA TRP A 195 -19.17 -22.95 -1.31
C TRP A 195 -17.89 -23.74 -1.60
N ARG A 196 -16.71 -23.09 -1.45
CA ARG A 196 -15.41 -23.69 -1.77
C ARG A 196 -15.02 -24.80 -0.81
N CYS A 197 -15.18 -24.60 0.49
CA CYS A 197 -14.85 -25.60 1.50
C CYS A 197 -16.09 -26.29 2.08
N GLY A 198 -17.31 -25.82 1.79
CA GLY A 198 -18.56 -26.36 2.33
C GLY A 198 -18.75 -26.13 3.83
N MET A 199 -18.00 -25.22 4.45
CA MET A 199 -18.17 -24.86 5.87
C MET A 199 -19.31 -23.85 6.03
N LYS A 200 -20.08 -23.98 7.11
CA LYS A 200 -21.14 -23.01 7.48
C LYS A 200 -20.55 -21.67 7.92
N GLU A 201 -19.39 -21.72 8.56
CA GLU A 201 -18.65 -20.55 9.03
C GLU A 201 -17.23 -20.63 8.48
N CYS A 202 -16.96 -19.83 7.46
CA CYS A 202 -15.64 -19.67 6.87
C CYS A 202 -15.28 -18.19 6.93
N HIS A 203 -14.28 -17.85 7.73
CA HIS A 203 -13.87 -16.47 7.96
C HIS A 203 -13.25 -15.85 6.71
N MET A 204 -13.66 -14.62 6.40
CA MET A 204 -13.23 -13.86 5.23
C MET A 204 -12.86 -12.43 5.61
N CYS A 205 -11.80 -11.92 5.00
CA CYS A 205 -11.39 -10.52 5.16
C CYS A 205 -12.14 -9.60 4.19
N SER A 206 -12.84 -8.59 4.71
CA SER A 206 -13.57 -7.60 3.89
C SER A 206 -12.65 -6.57 3.23
N GLU A 207 -11.55 -6.19 3.88
CA GLU A 207 -10.56 -5.22 3.39
C GLU A 207 -9.93 -5.63 2.05
N CYS A 208 -9.87 -6.94 1.87
CA CYS A 208 -9.23 -7.62 0.78
C CYS A 208 -10.15 -7.83 -0.44
N SER A 209 -11.45 -7.56 -0.32
CA SER A 209 -12.46 -8.03 -1.27
C SER A 209 -12.21 -7.58 -2.72
N SER A 210 -11.70 -6.36 -2.92
CA SER A 210 -11.41 -5.79 -4.25
C SER A 210 -10.29 -6.52 -5.01
N MET A 211 -9.47 -7.32 -4.34
CA MET A 211 -8.39 -8.13 -4.93
C MET A 211 -8.69 -9.63 -4.94
N GLY A 212 -9.96 -9.99 -4.72
CA GLY A 212 -10.40 -11.37 -4.54
C GLY A 212 -10.50 -11.72 -3.05
N PRO A 213 -11.55 -12.47 -2.65
CA PRO A 213 -11.85 -12.74 -1.25
C PRO A 213 -10.76 -13.59 -0.59
N ALA A 214 -10.10 -13.07 0.45
CA ALA A 214 -9.17 -13.83 1.26
C ALA A 214 -9.96 -14.56 2.37
N ARG A 215 -9.97 -15.90 2.33
CA ARG A 215 -10.71 -16.75 3.29
C ARG A 215 -9.81 -17.72 4.03
N GLU A 216 -10.24 -18.18 5.20
CA GLU A 216 -9.54 -19.19 6.01
C GLU A 216 -9.26 -20.51 5.27
N CYS A 217 -10.10 -20.84 4.28
CA CYS A 217 -9.97 -22.08 3.52
C CYS A 217 -9.00 -21.97 2.35
N MET A 218 -8.50 -20.76 2.07
CA MET A 218 -7.60 -20.49 0.96
C MET A 218 -6.16 -20.40 1.43
N ALA A 219 -5.27 -20.92 0.60
CA ALA A 219 -3.83 -20.69 0.74
C ALA A 219 -3.45 -19.31 0.19
N LEU A 220 -2.43 -18.75 0.83
CA LEU A 220 -1.72 -17.56 0.46
C LEU A 220 -0.25 -17.94 0.29
N TYR A 221 0.23 -17.87 -0.95
CA TYR A 221 1.60 -18.18 -1.31
C TYR A 221 2.40 -16.90 -1.41
N SER A 222 3.63 -16.95 -0.89
CA SER A 222 4.55 -15.83 -0.98
C SER A 222 5.98 -16.28 -1.14
N VAL A 223 6.70 -15.56 -1.98
CA VAL A 223 8.16 -15.63 -2.11
C VAL A 223 8.64 -14.19 -1.95
N PRO A 224 9.42 -13.85 -0.90
CA PRO A 224 10.03 -12.53 -0.81
C PRO A 224 10.80 -12.20 -2.09
N GLY A 225 10.84 -10.93 -2.48
CA GLY A 225 11.73 -10.50 -3.55
C GLY A 225 13.19 -10.83 -3.24
N PRO A 226 14.12 -10.68 -4.20
CA PRO A 226 15.54 -10.98 -4.02
C PRO A 226 16.25 -10.12 -2.94
N GLY A 227 15.51 -9.27 -2.21
CA GLY A 227 16.01 -8.43 -1.15
C GLY A 227 16.56 -7.10 -1.68
N ALA A 228 17.11 -6.30 -0.76
CA ALA A 228 17.92 -5.13 -1.10
C ALA A 228 19.35 -5.50 -1.57
N GLY A 229 19.65 -6.80 -1.69
CA GLY A 229 20.86 -7.30 -2.31
C GLY A 229 20.80 -7.13 -3.82
N ARG A 230 21.91 -6.61 -4.40
CA ARG A 230 22.11 -6.40 -5.84
C ARG A 230 21.50 -7.53 -6.67
N ARG A 231 20.87 -7.19 -7.81
CA ARG A 231 20.69 -8.16 -8.89
C ARG A 231 22.06 -8.80 -9.21
N PRO A 232 22.17 -10.13 -9.32
CA PRO A 232 23.38 -10.77 -9.81
C PRO A 232 23.66 -10.29 -11.26
N GLY A 233 24.86 -9.76 -11.49
CA GLY A 233 25.25 -9.04 -12.71
C GLY A 233 24.82 -7.58 -12.62
N ASP A 234 25.67 -6.59 -12.33
CA ASP A 234 27.01 -6.36 -12.83
C ASP A 234 27.61 -5.21 -11.97
N PRO A 235 28.79 -5.36 -11.33
CA PRO A 235 29.43 -4.28 -10.56
C PRO A 235 29.75 -3.04 -11.40
N ASP A 236 29.87 -3.23 -12.72
CA ASP A 236 30.22 -2.22 -13.72
C ASP A 236 29.02 -1.70 -14.53
N ALA A 237 27.80 -2.20 -14.26
CA ALA A 237 26.55 -1.60 -14.76
C ALA A 237 26.13 -0.33 -14.01
N ALA A 238 27.09 0.37 -13.38
CA ALA A 238 27.03 1.82 -13.25
C ALA A 238 27.20 2.47 -14.63
N GLY A 239 26.42 2.03 -15.61
CA GLY A 239 26.35 2.63 -16.93
C GLY A 239 25.95 4.10 -16.81
N ALA A 240 26.28 4.86 -17.85
CA ALA A 240 26.12 6.30 -18.00
C ALA A 240 24.67 6.83 -17.93
N TRP A 241 23.79 6.23 -17.11
CA TRP A 241 22.47 6.77 -16.84
C TRP A 241 22.63 8.08 -16.07
N ALA A 242 22.16 9.20 -16.63
CA ALA A 242 22.41 10.54 -16.10
C ALA A 242 21.57 10.88 -14.85
N GLY A 243 20.71 9.97 -14.39
CA GLY A 243 19.71 10.25 -13.37
C GLY A 243 18.35 10.61 -13.98
N PRO A 244 17.37 11.02 -13.16
CA PRO A 244 16.07 11.48 -13.64
C PRO A 244 16.22 12.74 -14.51
N GLN A 245 15.45 12.81 -15.59
CA GLN A 245 15.42 13.93 -16.52
C GLN A 245 14.26 14.88 -16.19
N TYR A 246 14.47 16.19 -16.40
CA TYR A 246 13.46 17.21 -16.18
C TYR A 246 13.51 18.25 -17.30
N ASP A 247 12.35 18.65 -17.81
CA ASP A 247 12.23 19.73 -18.81
C ASP A 247 12.28 21.14 -18.18
N TYR A 248 12.52 21.21 -16.87
CA TYR A 248 12.57 22.44 -16.10
C TYR A 248 13.63 22.37 -15.00
N GLU A 249 14.09 23.53 -14.54
CA GLU A 249 15.06 23.59 -13.47
C GLU A 249 14.39 23.43 -12.10
N LEU A 250 14.92 22.52 -11.27
CA LEU A 250 14.51 22.39 -9.87
C LEU A 250 14.92 23.62 -9.06
N THR A 251 14.06 24.07 -8.17
CA THR A 251 14.38 25.16 -7.24
C THR A 251 15.48 24.79 -6.26
N PRO A 252 16.19 25.77 -5.66
CA PRO A 252 17.21 25.49 -4.65
C PRO A 252 16.71 24.61 -3.49
N VAL A 253 15.48 24.83 -3.00
CA VAL A 253 14.87 24.01 -1.94
C VAL A 253 14.61 22.57 -2.40
N GLN A 254 14.18 22.37 -3.65
CA GLN A 254 13.97 21.03 -4.23
C GLN A 254 15.31 20.32 -4.43
N LYS A 255 16.33 20.99 -4.98
CA LYS A 255 17.68 20.43 -5.15
C LYS A 255 18.28 19.99 -3.81
N ALA A 256 18.20 20.85 -2.80
CA ALA A 256 18.70 20.54 -1.46
C ALA A 256 17.95 19.37 -0.82
N ALA A 257 16.61 19.33 -0.92
CA ALA A 257 15.81 18.23 -0.42
C ALA A 257 16.06 16.92 -1.17
N MET A 258 16.24 16.98 -2.49
CA MET A 258 16.56 15.82 -3.33
C MET A 258 17.89 15.20 -2.92
N GLU A 259 18.92 16.01 -2.68
CA GLU A 259 20.21 15.51 -2.24
C GLU A 259 20.14 14.92 -0.82
N GLN A 260 19.41 15.55 0.11
CA GLN A 260 19.21 14.99 1.45
C GLN A 260 18.48 13.64 1.41
N CYS A 261 17.44 13.51 0.59
CA CYS A 261 16.71 12.25 0.38
C CYS A 261 17.61 11.17 -0.22
N LYS A 262 18.44 11.52 -1.21
CA LYS A 262 19.42 10.61 -1.82
C LYS A 262 20.48 10.16 -0.81
N GLN A 263 21.06 11.10 -0.06
CA GLN A 263 22.07 10.80 0.95
C GLN A 263 21.51 9.93 2.07
N TRP A 264 20.29 10.20 2.55
CA TRP A 264 19.61 9.32 3.50
C TRP A 264 19.42 7.89 2.95
N TYR A 265 19.08 7.75 1.67
CA TYR A 265 18.95 6.43 1.06
C TYR A 265 20.30 5.69 1.01
N CYS A 266 21.39 6.38 0.63
CA CYS A 266 22.75 5.81 0.57
C CYS A 266 23.29 5.42 1.94
N ASP A 267 23.32 6.38 2.87
CA ASP A 267 24.19 6.36 4.05
C ASP A 267 23.42 6.40 5.38
N GLY A 268 22.10 6.61 5.33
CA GLY A 268 21.29 6.71 6.55
C GLY A 268 21.13 5.36 7.27
N ASP A 269 21.37 5.37 8.59
CA ASP A 269 21.19 4.20 9.47
C ASP A 269 19.71 3.85 9.74
N GLY A 270 18.77 4.74 9.37
CA GLY A 270 17.34 4.58 9.59
C GLY A 270 16.58 3.97 8.41
N GLY A 271 15.61 3.11 8.71
CA GLY A 271 14.69 2.51 7.72
C GLY A 271 13.57 3.43 7.24
N GLU A 272 13.35 4.58 7.90
CA GLU A 272 12.25 5.51 7.57
C GLU A 272 12.75 6.95 7.48
N LEU A 273 12.16 7.75 6.58
CA LEU A 273 12.38 9.19 6.43
C LEU A 273 11.06 9.91 6.30
N LEU A 274 10.89 11.03 7.01
CA LEU A 274 9.78 11.94 6.79
C LEU A 274 10.19 13.11 5.86
N VAL A 275 9.51 13.26 4.74
CA VAL A 275 9.57 14.46 3.90
C VAL A 275 8.36 15.34 4.24
N TRP A 276 8.60 16.39 5.02
CA TRP A 276 7.57 17.36 5.38
C TRP A 276 7.58 18.51 4.38
N ALA A 277 6.62 18.51 3.47
CA ALA A 277 6.65 19.38 2.31
C ALA A 277 5.32 20.08 2.07
N VAL A 278 5.38 21.39 1.86
CA VAL A 278 4.20 22.22 1.64
C VAL A 278 3.40 21.78 0.39
N CYS A 279 2.12 22.11 0.35
CA CYS A 279 1.29 21.79 -0.80
C CYS A 279 1.84 22.45 -2.07
N GLY A 280 2.05 21.68 -3.14
CA GLY A 280 2.60 22.20 -4.40
C GLY A 280 4.12 22.40 -4.43
N ALA A 281 4.87 21.81 -3.50
CA ALA A 281 6.33 21.95 -3.42
C ALA A 281 7.13 21.10 -4.43
N GLY A 282 6.48 20.25 -5.24
CA GLY A 282 7.17 19.29 -6.11
C GLY A 282 7.81 18.13 -5.34
N LYS A 283 7.04 17.50 -4.45
CA LYS A 283 7.48 16.32 -3.67
C LYS A 283 7.90 15.16 -4.56
N THR A 284 7.16 14.96 -5.65
CA THR A 284 7.36 13.85 -6.60
C THR A 284 8.75 13.89 -7.20
N GLU A 285 9.16 15.07 -7.67
CA GLU A 285 10.48 15.31 -8.27
C GLU A 285 11.61 15.13 -7.25
N VAL A 286 11.42 15.56 -6.01
CA VAL A 286 12.41 15.35 -4.93
C VAL A 286 12.62 13.85 -4.63
N ALA A 287 11.56 13.06 -4.65
CA ALA A 287 11.65 11.61 -4.43
C ALA A 287 12.41 10.88 -5.55
N PHE A 288 12.42 11.43 -6.77
CA PHE A 288 13.11 10.84 -7.91
C PHE A 288 14.63 10.74 -7.73
N GLY A 289 15.24 11.60 -6.89
CA GLY A 289 16.66 11.47 -6.53
C GLY A 289 16.99 10.15 -5.84
N ALA A 290 16.24 9.80 -4.79
CA ALA A 290 16.43 8.55 -4.06
C ALA A 290 15.99 7.33 -4.88
N ILE A 291 14.93 7.45 -5.68
CA ILE A 291 14.49 6.40 -6.61
C ILE A 291 15.58 6.14 -7.66
N GLY A 292 16.15 7.18 -8.26
CA GLY A 292 17.22 7.05 -9.23
C GLY A 292 18.43 6.33 -8.66
N GLU A 293 18.82 6.64 -7.43
CA GLU A 293 19.91 5.95 -6.75
C GLU A 293 19.60 4.45 -6.50
N ALA A 294 18.37 4.13 -6.10
CA ALA A 294 17.93 2.74 -5.96
C ALA A 294 18.04 1.99 -7.31
N LEU A 295 17.60 2.63 -8.40
CA LEU A 295 17.65 2.06 -9.75
C LEU A 295 19.09 1.89 -10.25
N ARG A 296 19.99 2.85 -9.99
CA ARG A 296 21.44 2.71 -10.31
C ARG A 296 22.09 1.51 -9.63
N ARG A 297 21.63 1.16 -8.43
CA ARG A 297 22.10 -0.02 -7.69
C ARG A 297 21.49 -1.33 -8.19
N GLY A 298 20.66 -1.29 -9.22
CA GLY A 298 19.98 -2.44 -9.80
C GLY A 298 18.86 -3.01 -8.91
N VAL A 299 18.38 -2.23 -7.93
CA VAL A 299 17.31 -2.64 -7.02
C VAL A 299 16.00 -1.92 -7.34
N SER A 300 14.87 -2.50 -6.93
CA SER A 300 13.56 -1.94 -7.27
C SER A 300 13.04 -0.93 -6.27
N ALA A 301 12.31 0.05 -6.78
CA ALA A 301 11.60 1.06 -6.00
C ALA A 301 10.10 1.07 -6.28
N ALA A 302 9.32 1.49 -5.28
CA ALA A 302 7.89 1.74 -5.42
C ALA A 302 7.55 3.19 -5.12
N PHE A 303 6.61 3.75 -5.87
CA PHE A 303 5.95 5.02 -5.59
C PHE A 303 4.48 4.75 -5.30
N ALA A 304 4.12 4.76 -4.02
CA ALA A 304 2.79 4.50 -3.51
C ALA A 304 2.02 5.81 -3.28
N VAL A 305 0.78 5.85 -3.76
CA VAL A 305 -0.15 6.98 -3.55
C VAL A 305 -1.53 6.48 -3.11
N PRO A 306 -2.33 7.23 -2.35
CA PRO A 306 -3.62 6.73 -1.85
C PRO A 306 -4.70 6.66 -2.95
N ARG A 307 -4.65 7.55 -3.95
CA ARG A 307 -5.72 7.75 -4.94
C ARG A 307 -5.32 7.35 -6.35
N ARG A 308 -6.30 6.89 -7.13
CA ARG A 308 -6.12 6.37 -8.50
C ARG A 308 -5.69 7.44 -9.50
N ASP A 309 -6.33 8.60 -9.45
CA ASP A 309 -6.06 9.71 -10.36
C ASP A 309 -4.66 10.30 -10.13
N VAL A 310 -4.25 10.43 -8.86
CA VAL A 310 -2.87 10.79 -8.49
C VAL A 310 -1.88 9.74 -8.99
N ALA A 311 -2.20 8.44 -8.89
CA ALA A 311 -1.32 7.38 -9.38
C ALA A 311 -1.10 7.45 -10.90
N ALA A 312 -2.14 7.79 -11.66
CA ALA A 312 -2.04 7.98 -13.10
C ALA A 312 -1.16 9.20 -13.46
N GLU A 313 -1.33 10.32 -12.75
CA GLU A 313 -0.49 11.52 -12.92
C GLU A 313 0.98 11.23 -12.59
N VAL A 314 1.25 10.58 -11.47
CA VAL A 314 2.62 10.21 -11.06
C VAL A 314 3.23 9.22 -12.05
N PHE A 315 2.47 8.26 -12.56
CA PHE A 315 2.97 7.31 -13.55
C PHE A 315 3.42 8.01 -14.83
N GLN A 316 2.65 8.98 -15.34
CA GLN A 316 3.05 9.78 -16.49
C GLN A 316 4.37 10.52 -16.22
N ARG A 317 4.49 11.20 -15.07
CA ARG A 317 5.73 11.89 -14.68
C ARG A 317 6.93 10.96 -14.52
N VAL A 318 6.69 9.75 -14.03
CA VAL A 318 7.73 8.72 -13.94
C VAL A 318 8.20 8.31 -15.34
N GLN A 319 7.30 8.15 -16.31
CA GLN A 319 7.69 7.84 -17.69
C GLN A 319 8.50 8.98 -18.33
N GLU A 320 8.13 10.23 -18.06
CA GLU A 320 8.86 11.42 -18.52
C GLU A 320 10.25 11.52 -17.88
N ALA A 321 10.35 11.32 -16.55
CA ALA A 321 11.62 11.46 -15.82
C ALA A 321 12.56 10.26 -15.96
N PHE A 322 12.04 9.07 -16.26
CA PHE A 322 12.81 7.83 -16.38
C PHE A 322 12.53 7.12 -17.72
N PRO A 323 12.81 7.75 -18.88
CA PRO A 323 12.44 7.21 -20.19
C PRO A 323 13.10 5.86 -20.50
N ASP A 324 14.29 5.63 -19.95
CA ASP A 324 15.08 4.39 -20.14
C ASP A 324 14.74 3.30 -19.11
N VAL A 325 13.82 3.55 -18.18
CA VAL A 325 13.45 2.62 -17.11
C VAL A 325 12.07 2.06 -17.37
N GLU A 326 11.97 0.73 -17.42
CA GLU A 326 10.68 0.07 -17.50
C GLU A 326 9.88 0.28 -16.20
N ALA A 327 8.83 1.10 -16.27
CA ALA A 327 7.94 1.38 -15.14
C ALA A 327 6.62 0.63 -15.27
N ALA A 328 6.10 0.11 -14.15
CA ALA A 328 4.78 -0.51 -14.07
C ALA A 328 3.77 0.35 -13.30
N ALA A 329 2.49 0.16 -13.64
CA ALA A 329 1.37 0.87 -13.04
C ALA A 329 0.37 -0.10 -12.40
N PHE A 330 0.10 0.08 -11.10
CA PHE A 330 -0.88 -0.69 -10.36
C PHE A 330 -1.95 0.21 -9.74
N PHE A 331 -3.00 0.47 -10.52
CA PHE A 331 -4.21 1.14 -10.08
C PHE A 331 -5.41 0.75 -10.95
N GLY A 332 -6.63 1.10 -10.56
CA GLY A 332 -7.83 0.77 -11.36
C GLY A 332 -7.72 1.37 -12.78
N GLY A 333 -7.92 0.57 -13.82
CA GLY A 333 -7.81 1.02 -15.22
C GLY A 333 -6.40 0.96 -15.84
N SER A 334 -5.36 0.60 -15.07
CA SER A 334 -4.01 0.35 -15.63
C SER A 334 -3.91 -0.99 -16.38
N SER A 335 -3.32 -0.97 -17.58
CA SER A 335 -2.97 -2.15 -18.39
C SER A 335 -1.55 -2.66 -18.12
N GLU A 336 -0.62 -1.79 -17.73
CA GLU A 336 0.82 -2.08 -17.53
C GLU A 336 1.13 -2.75 -16.17
N ARG A 337 0.56 -3.93 -15.92
CA ARG A 337 0.72 -4.67 -14.66
C ARG A 337 1.88 -5.66 -14.70
N ARG A 338 3.10 -5.14 -14.82
CA ARG A 338 4.34 -5.92 -14.81
C ARG A 338 4.91 -5.97 -13.39
N PHE A 339 5.13 -7.17 -12.85
CA PHE A 339 5.55 -7.36 -11.45
C PHE A 339 7.08 -7.29 -11.27
N ASP A 340 7.80 -7.48 -12.36
CA ASP A 340 9.26 -7.54 -12.50
C ASP A 340 9.90 -6.18 -12.81
N SER A 341 9.09 -5.17 -13.17
CA SER A 341 9.56 -3.81 -13.44
C SER A 341 10.38 -3.24 -12.26
N PRO A 342 11.52 -2.59 -12.54
CA PRO A 342 12.37 -2.00 -11.51
C PRO A 342 11.72 -0.82 -10.78
N LEU A 343 10.86 -0.05 -11.45
CA LEU A 343 10.08 1.03 -10.83
C LEU A 343 8.58 0.72 -10.92
N THR A 344 7.88 0.80 -9.80
CA THR A 344 6.43 0.53 -9.75
C THR A 344 5.68 1.72 -9.14
N VAL A 345 4.75 2.29 -9.89
CA VAL A 345 3.78 3.27 -9.38
C VAL A 345 2.49 2.53 -9.01
N LEU A 346 2.03 2.68 -7.77
CA LEU A 346 0.91 1.89 -7.26
C LEU A 346 -0.01 2.70 -6.35
N THR A 347 -1.30 2.35 -6.32
CA THR A 347 -2.14 2.79 -5.20
C THR A 347 -1.79 2.01 -3.95
N CYS A 348 -1.88 2.59 -2.76
CA CYS A 348 -1.53 1.90 -1.50
C CYS A 348 -2.26 0.54 -1.35
N HIS A 349 -3.46 0.41 -1.91
CA HIS A 349 -4.20 -0.87 -1.94
C HIS A 349 -3.48 -1.96 -2.73
N GLN A 350 -2.83 -1.62 -3.84
CA GLN A 350 -2.12 -2.60 -4.66
C GLN A 350 -0.80 -3.07 -4.01
N ALA A 351 -0.29 -2.37 -2.98
CA ALA A 351 0.84 -2.86 -2.19
C ALA A 351 0.56 -4.24 -1.54
N MET A 352 -0.71 -4.57 -1.31
CA MET A 352 -1.16 -5.88 -0.80
C MET A 352 -0.74 -7.07 -1.70
N ARG A 353 -0.35 -6.80 -2.96
CA ARG A 353 0.13 -7.82 -3.91
C ARG A 353 1.61 -8.14 -3.76
N PHE A 354 2.35 -7.34 -3.00
CA PHE A 354 3.80 -7.41 -2.91
C PHE A 354 4.28 -7.84 -1.52
N VAL A 355 5.46 -8.46 -1.48
CA VAL A 355 6.17 -8.87 -0.27
C VAL A 355 7.67 -8.83 -0.50
N GLY A 356 8.41 -8.13 0.36
CA GLY A 356 9.87 -8.14 0.33
C GLY A 356 10.49 -7.70 -1.00
N ARG A 357 9.79 -6.88 -1.80
CA ARG A 357 10.14 -6.58 -3.19
C ARG A 357 10.98 -5.32 -3.29
N PHE A 358 10.56 -4.23 -2.66
CA PHE A 358 11.11 -2.90 -2.90
C PHE A 358 12.22 -2.54 -1.91
N SER A 359 13.37 -2.12 -2.41
CA SER A 359 14.46 -1.59 -1.57
C SER A 359 14.20 -0.16 -1.12
N LEU A 360 13.40 0.57 -1.89
CA LEU A 360 12.86 1.87 -1.51
C LEU A 360 11.36 1.87 -1.79
N ALA A 361 10.54 2.18 -0.80
CA ALA A 361 9.15 2.55 -1.00
C ALA A 361 8.98 4.03 -0.68
N VAL A 362 8.37 4.78 -1.59
CA VAL A 362 7.96 6.17 -1.38
C VAL A 362 6.45 6.16 -1.17
N LEU A 363 5.97 6.76 -0.10
CA LEU A 363 4.56 7.00 0.15
C LEU A 363 4.29 8.49 0.07
N ASP A 364 3.64 8.93 -1.00
CA ASP A 364 3.16 10.31 -1.09
C ASP A 364 1.76 10.43 -0.50
N GLU A 365 1.41 11.63 -0.05
CA GLU A 365 0.14 11.94 0.57
C GLU A 365 -0.24 10.98 1.72
N ALA A 366 0.70 10.70 2.63
CA ALA A 366 0.48 9.77 3.75
C ALA A 366 -0.68 10.16 4.69
N ASP A 367 -1.14 11.40 4.60
CA ASP A 367 -2.29 11.97 5.32
C ASP A 367 -3.64 11.81 4.59
N ALA A 368 -3.66 11.25 3.38
CA ALA A 368 -4.89 11.11 2.59
C ALA A 368 -5.66 9.83 2.90
N TYR A 369 -6.99 9.94 2.86
CA TYR A 369 -7.87 8.78 2.66
C TYR A 369 -7.60 8.16 1.27
N PRO A 370 -7.57 6.82 1.14
CA PRO A 370 -7.91 5.80 2.15
C PRO A 370 -6.74 5.30 3.01
N TYR A 371 -5.53 5.83 2.84
CA TYR A 371 -4.36 5.36 3.60
C TYR A 371 -4.44 5.73 5.07
N VAL A 372 -4.78 6.99 5.38
CA VAL A 372 -4.88 7.48 6.75
C VAL A 372 -5.89 6.66 7.56
N GLY A 373 -5.48 6.16 8.72
CA GLY A 373 -6.30 5.32 9.60
C GLY A 373 -6.47 3.87 9.14
N SER A 374 -5.86 3.44 8.03
CA SER A 374 -5.89 2.05 7.58
C SER A 374 -4.62 1.29 7.98
N GLU A 375 -4.72 0.52 9.07
CA GLU A 375 -3.66 -0.41 9.48
C GLU A 375 -3.33 -1.42 8.38
N ALA A 376 -4.33 -1.84 7.61
CA ALA A 376 -4.15 -2.82 6.54
C ALA A 376 -3.27 -2.29 5.40
N LEU A 377 -3.45 -1.02 5.03
CA LEU A 377 -2.63 -0.39 3.99
C LEU A 377 -1.21 -0.11 4.50
N ALA A 378 -1.08 0.35 5.75
CA ALA A 378 0.22 0.54 6.38
C ALA A 378 1.02 -0.76 6.47
N PHE A 379 0.38 -1.85 6.93
CA PHE A 379 0.98 -3.19 6.99
C PHE A 379 1.44 -3.65 5.61
N SER A 380 0.57 -3.50 4.61
CA SER A 380 0.82 -4.02 3.26
C SER A 380 1.94 -3.27 2.55
N LEU A 381 2.02 -1.95 2.73
CA LEU A 381 3.13 -1.15 2.24
C LEU A 381 4.43 -1.57 2.92
N ARG A 382 4.47 -1.65 4.25
CA ARG A 382 5.67 -2.09 5.00
C ARG A 382 6.12 -3.49 4.58
N ARG A 383 5.18 -4.44 4.45
CA ARG A 383 5.48 -5.80 4.00
C ARG A 383 6.04 -5.84 2.57
N SER A 384 5.66 -4.91 1.71
CA SER A 384 6.17 -4.85 0.34
C SER A 384 7.66 -4.47 0.27
N ILE A 385 8.21 -3.90 1.34
CA ILE A 385 9.62 -3.49 1.44
C ILE A 385 10.48 -4.72 1.72
N ALA A 386 11.59 -4.82 0.99
CA ALA A 386 12.61 -5.85 1.15
C ALA A 386 13.28 -5.79 2.54
N PRO A 387 13.81 -6.91 3.05
CA PRO A 387 14.71 -6.86 4.20
C PRO A 387 15.86 -5.86 3.96
N GLY A 388 16.07 -4.93 4.90
CA GLY A 388 17.03 -3.83 4.77
C GLY A 388 16.60 -2.68 3.84
N GLY A 389 15.41 -2.75 3.25
CA GLY A 389 14.84 -1.67 2.46
C GLY A 389 14.35 -0.48 3.31
N LYS A 390 14.10 0.65 2.65
CA LYS A 390 13.78 1.93 3.28
C LYS A 390 12.40 2.46 2.84
N LEU A 391 11.75 3.22 3.72
CA LEU A 391 10.45 3.87 3.50
C LEU A 391 10.58 5.40 3.60
N MET A 392 10.31 6.10 2.51
CA MET A 392 10.19 7.56 2.49
C MET A 392 8.71 7.94 2.58
N ILE A 393 8.32 8.66 3.63
CA ILE A 393 6.95 9.12 3.88
C ILE A 393 6.87 10.61 3.56
N MET A 394 6.04 11.00 2.59
CA MET A 394 5.89 12.39 2.18
C MET A 394 4.48 12.90 2.52
N THR A 395 4.42 14.05 3.17
CA THR A 395 3.14 14.68 3.54
C THR A 395 3.32 16.18 3.77
N ALA A 396 2.25 16.94 3.52
CA ALA A 396 2.19 18.34 3.97
C ALA A 396 1.79 18.47 5.44
N THR A 397 1.15 17.42 5.98
CA THR A 397 0.53 17.45 7.30
C THR A 397 0.89 16.18 8.07
N PRO A 398 2.08 16.13 8.69
CA PRO A 398 2.49 14.97 9.48
C PRO A 398 1.52 14.73 10.65
N SER A 399 1.35 13.47 11.03
CA SER A 399 0.57 13.11 12.22
C SER A 399 1.33 13.53 13.49
N ALA A 400 0.63 13.65 14.62
CA ALA A 400 1.28 13.89 15.91
C ALA A 400 2.35 12.83 16.21
N GLY A 401 2.12 11.57 15.84
CA GLY A 401 3.11 10.49 15.97
C GLY A 401 4.35 10.72 15.11
N HIS A 402 4.20 11.14 13.85
CA HIS A 402 5.35 11.48 13.01
C HIS A 402 6.14 12.68 13.58
N VAL A 403 5.45 13.71 14.08
CA VAL A 403 6.10 14.87 14.71
C VAL A 403 6.89 14.43 15.94
N GLU A 404 6.35 13.54 16.76
CA GLU A 404 7.04 13.01 17.94
C GLU A 404 8.26 12.15 17.57
N MET A 405 8.14 11.29 16.56
CA MET A 405 9.26 10.48 16.06
C MET A 405 10.40 11.35 15.52
N VAL A 406 10.09 12.48 14.88
CA VAL A 406 11.10 13.46 14.45
C VAL A 406 11.72 14.16 15.67
N ARG A 407 10.92 14.62 16.64
CA ARG A 407 11.41 15.34 17.83
C ARG A 407 12.33 14.47 18.70
N SER A 408 12.01 13.19 18.83
CA SER A 408 12.80 12.20 19.57
C SER A 408 14.04 11.71 18.80
N GLY A 409 14.21 12.10 17.53
CA GLY A 409 15.30 11.63 16.67
C GLY A 409 15.12 10.19 16.16
N ALA A 410 13.95 9.57 16.37
CA ALA A 410 13.67 8.21 15.90
C ALA A 410 13.61 8.11 14.37
N ILE A 411 13.20 9.18 13.68
CA ILE A 411 13.29 9.29 12.22
C ILE A 411 13.84 10.66 11.79
N PRO A 412 14.67 10.73 10.75
CA PRO A 412 15.09 11.99 10.15
C PRO A 412 13.92 12.71 9.46
N VAL A 413 14.08 14.02 9.26
CA VAL A 413 13.12 14.86 8.52
C VAL A 413 13.83 15.69 7.45
N VAL A 414 13.25 15.73 6.26
CA VAL A 414 13.62 16.68 5.19
C VAL A 414 12.44 17.64 5.00
N ARG A 415 12.70 18.94 5.15
CA ARG A 415 11.67 19.99 4.98
C ARG A 415 11.73 20.63 3.60
N ILE A 416 10.59 20.67 2.90
CA ILE A 416 10.42 21.44 1.66
C ILE A 416 9.43 22.56 1.95
N SER A 417 9.95 23.68 2.43
CA SER A 417 9.15 24.77 3.00
C SER A 417 8.71 25.84 1.99
N ALA A 418 9.20 25.79 0.76
CA ALA A 418 8.84 26.73 -0.30
C ALA A 418 8.33 26.00 -1.57
N ARG A 419 7.50 26.68 -2.34
CA ARG A 419 7.01 26.21 -3.66
C ARG A 419 8.01 26.57 -4.77
N HIS A 420 7.76 26.07 -5.98
CA HIS A 420 8.58 26.31 -7.16
C HIS A 420 8.78 27.80 -7.52
N HIS A 421 7.85 28.67 -7.14
CA HIS A 421 7.94 30.12 -7.35
C HIS A 421 8.68 30.87 -6.21
N CYS A 422 9.07 30.18 -5.14
CA CYS A 422 9.84 30.73 -4.03
C CYS A 422 9.19 31.96 -3.35
N MET A 423 7.86 31.97 -3.22
CA MET A 423 7.12 33.01 -2.48
C MET A 423 6.48 32.39 -1.24
N PRO A 424 6.17 33.21 -0.21
CA PRO A 424 5.46 32.73 0.98
C PRO A 424 4.13 32.07 0.62
N LEU A 425 3.75 31.06 1.40
CA LEU A 425 2.42 30.49 1.35
C LEU A 425 1.37 31.51 1.83
N PRO A 426 0.18 31.58 1.20
CA PRO A 426 -0.91 32.39 1.71
C PRO A 426 -1.30 31.95 3.13
N VAL A 427 -1.16 32.86 4.09
CA VAL A 427 -1.61 32.63 5.47
C VAL A 427 -3.12 32.90 5.54
N PRO A 428 -3.93 31.96 6.06
CA PRO A 428 -5.38 32.14 6.13
C PRO A 428 -5.79 33.34 6.96
N GLN A 429 -6.63 34.21 6.40
CA GLN A 429 -7.36 35.23 7.16
C GLN A 429 -8.54 34.58 7.86
N VAL A 430 -8.60 34.68 9.18
CA VAL A 430 -9.67 34.09 9.99
C VAL A 430 -10.78 35.10 10.20
N ASP A 431 -11.91 34.90 9.53
CA ASP A 431 -13.15 35.65 9.72
C ASP A 431 -14.06 34.91 10.72
N ALA A 432 -13.92 35.27 12.00
CA ALA A 432 -14.81 34.82 13.08
C ALA A 432 -16.07 35.70 13.24
N GLY A 433 -16.32 36.60 12.27
CA GLY A 433 -17.51 37.43 12.18
C GLY A 433 -17.40 38.79 12.85
N ARG A 434 -18.13 39.77 12.30
CA ARG A 434 -18.58 40.97 13.03
C ARG A 434 -19.93 40.65 13.66
N ARG A 435 -20.23 41.13 14.89
CA ARG A 435 -21.51 40.86 15.57
C ARG A 435 -22.70 41.14 14.62
N GLY A 436 -23.49 40.12 14.29
CA GLY A 436 -24.76 40.23 13.54
C GLY A 436 -24.73 39.92 12.05
N ALA A 437 -23.57 39.73 11.41
CA ALA A 437 -23.52 39.39 9.97
C ALA A 437 -23.74 37.87 9.74
N PRO A 438 -24.72 37.45 8.89
CA PRO A 438 -24.90 36.05 8.52
C PRO A 438 -23.64 35.47 7.86
N MET A 439 -23.36 34.18 8.08
CA MET A 439 -22.17 33.52 7.52
C MET A 439 -22.17 33.57 5.98
N GLU A 440 -23.32 33.36 5.35
CA GLU A 440 -23.46 33.38 3.89
C GLU A 440 -23.11 34.75 3.31
N ALA A 441 -23.40 35.84 4.03
CA ALA A 441 -23.03 37.18 3.61
C ALA A 441 -21.51 37.42 3.70
N ARG A 442 -20.86 36.91 4.74
CA ARG A 442 -19.39 36.94 4.89
C ARG A 442 -18.69 36.13 3.81
N VAL A 443 -19.22 34.94 3.51
CA VAL A 443 -18.74 34.11 2.39
C VAL A 443 -18.92 34.83 1.07
N LEU A 444 -20.08 35.45 0.82
CA LEU A 444 -20.32 36.22 -0.39
C LEU A 444 -19.33 37.37 -0.54
N GLU A 445 -19.04 38.12 0.52
CA GLU A 445 -18.04 39.20 0.51
C GLU A 445 -16.65 38.65 0.10
N ALA A 446 -16.21 37.55 0.72
CA ALA A 446 -14.92 36.94 0.41
C ALA A 446 -14.85 36.43 -1.05
N VAL A 447 -15.91 35.78 -1.53
CA VAL A 447 -15.99 35.25 -2.90
C VAL A 447 -16.09 36.39 -3.92
N ALA A 448 -16.94 37.40 -3.69
CA ALA A 448 -17.15 38.53 -4.59
C ALA A 448 -15.84 39.29 -4.86
N ARG A 449 -15.05 39.57 -3.82
CA ARG A 449 -13.72 40.21 -3.98
C ARG A 449 -12.81 39.45 -4.96
N SER A 450 -12.83 38.13 -4.89
CA SER A 450 -11.99 37.28 -5.74
C SER A 450 -12.54 37.20 -7.18
N VAL A 451 -13.86 37.13 -7.31
CA VAL A 451 -14.58 37.09 -8.59
C VAL A 451 -14.45 38.41 -9.36
N GLU A 452 -14.59 39.55 -8.68
CA GLU A 452 -14.40 40.89 -9.26
C GLU A 452 -12.98 41.09 -9.79
N ALA A 453 -11.99 40.49 -9.11
CA ALA A 453 -10.61 40.45 -9.56
C ALA A 453 -10.36 39.42 -10.68
N GLY A 454 -11.38 38.70 -11.15
CA GLY A 454 -11.31 37.76 -12.28
C GLY A 454 -10.75 36.38 -11.92
N TRP A 455 -10.58 36.07 -10.64
CA TRP A 455 -9.92 34.84 -10.21
C TRP A 455 -10.90 33.71 -9.92
N PRO A 456 -10.52 32.44 -10.16
CA PRO A 456 -11.31 31.30 -9.77
C PRO A 456 -11.30 31.13 -8.24
N VAL A 457 -12.37 30.58 -7.67
CA VAL A 457 -12.54 30.45 -6.22
C VAL A 457 -13.01 29.05 -5.84
N PHE A 458 -12.26 28.39 -4.96
CA PHE A 458 -12.74 27.21 -4.24
C PHE A 458 -13.52 27.65 -3.01
N VAL A 459 -14.72 27.12 -2.83
CA VAL A 459 -15.54 27.33 -1.62
C VAL A 459 -15.78 26.00 -0.94
N PHE A 460 -15.02 25.68 0.10
CA PHE A 460 -15.12 24.42 0.83
C PHE A 460 -16.21 24.47 1.90
N THR A 461 -17.00 23.41 1.99
CA THR A 461 -18.11 23.25 2.93
C THR A 461 -18.04 21.90 3.65
N PRO A 462 -18.48 21.79 4.91
CA PRO A 462 -18.31 20.57 5.71
C PRO A 462 -19.24 19.43 5.29
N THR A 463 -20.41 19.75 4.72
CA THR A 463 -21.45 18.74 4.42
C THR A 463 -22.01 18.91 3.02
N ARG A 464 -22.58 17.82 2.49
CA ARG A 464 -23.29 17.84 1.19
C ARG A 464 -24.47 18.83 1.20
N ALA A 465 -25.21 18.90 2.31
CA ALA A 465 -26.33 19.82 2.45
C ALA A 465 -25.87 21.28 2.37
N ARG A 466 -24.86 21.66 3.16
CA ARG A 466 -24.30 23.03 3.10
C ARG A 466 -23.70 23.37 1.75
N CYS A 467 -23.06 22.41 1.08
CA CYS A 467 -22.58 22.59 -0.29
C CYS A 467 -23.70 23.03 -1.24
N MET A 468 -24.87 22.38 -1.18
CA MET A 468 -26.00 22.68 -2.06
C MET A 468 -26.72 23.99 -1.70
N GLU A 469 -26.87 24.26 -0.41
CA GLU A 469 -27.49 25.51 0.06
C GLU A 469 -26.65 26.72 -0.31
N LEU A 470 -25.33 26.65 -0.09
CA LEU A 470 -24.42 27.72 -0.41
C LEU A 470 -24.25 27.89 -1.93
N PHE A 471 -24.22 26.80 -2.69
CA PHE A 471 -24.30 26.86 -4.15
C PHE A 471 -25.54 27.64 -4.60
N SER A 472 -26.73 27.30 -4.09
CA SER A 472 -27.99 27.97 -4.45
C SER A 472 -28.00 29.44 -4.03
N TYR A 473 -27.34 29.78 -2.92
CA TYR A 473 -27.19 31.15 -2.45
C TYR A 473 -26.25 31.97 -3.35
N LEU A 474 -25.03 31.46 -3.58
CA LEU A 474 -24.01 32.15 -4.38
C LEU A 474 -24.43 32.30 -5.84
N SER A 475 -25.02 31.27 -6.46
CA SER A 475 -25.51 31.33 -7.84
C SER A 475 -26.58 32.41 -8.05
N ARG A 476 -27.41 32.70 -7.04
CA ARG A 476 -28.40 33.78 -7.11
C ARG A 476 -27.80 35.16 -6.89
N ARG A 477 -26.76 35.26 -6.05
CA ARG A 477 -26.16 36.55 -5.64
C ARG A 477 -25.07 37.03 -6.60
N LEU A 478 -24.30 36.12 -7.18
CA LEU A 478 -23.21 36.41 -8.12
C LEU A 478 -23.71 36.39 -9.58
N GLY A 479 -24.85 37.01 -9.87
CA GLY A 479 -25.48 36.95 -11.20
C GLY A 479 -24.48 37.17 -12.35
N GLY A 480 -24.51 36.27 -13.34
CA GLY A 480 -23.57 36.29 -14.49
C GLY A 480 -22.26 35.52 -14.27
N VAL A 481 -21.97 35.05 -13.06
CA VAL A 481 -20.77 34.26 -12.74
C VAL A 481 -21.06 32.77 -12.90
N ALA A 482 -20.13 32.04 -13.51
CA ALA A 482 -20.22 30.58 -13.63
C ALA A 482 -19.92 29.91 -12.27
N VAL A 483 -20.97 29.61 -11.51
CA VAL A 483 -20.90 28.87 -10.24
C VAL A 483 -21.28 27.40 -10.48
N ASP A 484 -20.53 26.47 -9.90
CA ASP A 484 -20.85 25.03 -9.92
C ASP A 484 -20.52 24.37 -8.57
N TRP A 485 -20.85 23.08 -8.41
CA TRP A 485 -20.69 22.35 -7.15
C TRP A 485 -20.11 20.93 -7.25
N ALA A 486 -19.40 20.46 -6.22
CA ALA A 486 -18.86 19.10 -6.19
C ALA A 486 -18.83 18.50 -4.78
N HIS A 487 -19.61 17.44 -4.56
CA HIS A 487 -19.55 16.61 -3.36
C HIS A 487 -19.66 15.12 -3.69
N SER A 488 -19.41 14.24 -2.72
CA SER A 488 -19.31 12.77 -2.91
C SER A 488 -20.59 12.06 -3.43
N GLY A 489 -21.69 12.78 -3.63
CA GLY A 489 -22.94 12.26 -4.21
C GLY A 489 -23.11 12.56 -5.71
N ARG A 490 -22.37 13.53 -6.26
CA ARG A 490 -22.42 13.84 -7.70
C ARG A 490 -21.69 12.74 -8.48
N ARG A 491 -22.29 12.23 -9.58
CA ARG A 491 -21.63 11.27 -10.47
C ARG A 491 -20.63 11.96 -11.42
N GLU A 492 -20.99 13.11 -11.96
CA GLU A 492 -20.20 13.91 -12.92
C GLU A 492 -19.09 14.75 -12.29
N ARG A 493 -18.48 14.31 -11.18
CA ARG A 493 -17.45 15.12 -10.49
C ARG A 493 -16.24 15.38 -11.36
N ASP A 494 -15.82 14.40 -12.16
CA ASP A 494 -14.63 14.50 -13.01
C ASP A 494 -14.84 15.53 -14.14
N ASP A 495 -16.07 15.66 -14.64
CA ASP A 495 -16.44 16.71 -15.60
C ASP A 495 -16.38 18.10 -14.95
N VAL A 496 -17.00 18.28 -13.78
CA VAL A 496 -16.97 19.55 -13.02
C VAL A 496 -15.53 19.97 -12.73
N ARG A 497 -14.70 19.03 -12.27
CA ARG A 497 -13.27 19.22 -12.05
C ARG A 497 -12.57 19.73 -13.32
N THR A 498 -12.86 19.11 -14.46
CA THR A 498 -12.25 19.48 -15.75
C THR A 498 -12.70 20.86 -16.21
N ARG A 499 -13.99 21.19 -16.06
CA ARG A 499 -14.53 22.51 -16.38
C ARG A 499 -13.95 23.60 -15.50
N PHE A 500 -13.79 23.35 -14.21
CA PHE A 500 -13.16 24.28 -13.27
C PHE A 500 -11.67 24.48 -13.59
N ALA A 501 -10.92 23.40 -13.84
CA ALA A 501 -9.51 23.50 -14.24
C ALA A 501 -9.29 24.25 -15.56
N ARG A 502 -10.27 24.20 -16.48
CA ARG A 502 -10.26 24.93 -17.76
C ARG A 502 -10.84 26.35 -17.68
N GLY A 503 -11.16 26.86 -16.49
CA GLY A 503 -11.72 28.21 -16.30
C GLY A 503 -13.17 28.39 -16.78
N LYS A 504 -13.89 27.29 -17.12
CA LYS A 504 -15.32 27.35 -17.50
C LYS A 504 -16.25 27.54 -16.30
N VAL A 505 -15.74 27.31 -15.10
CA VAL A 505 -16.40 27.59 -13.83
C VAL A 505 -15.48 28.52 -13.07
N GLN A 506 -16.01 29.64 -12.58
CA GLN A 506 -15.25 30.61 -11.80
C GLN A 506 -15.36 30.31 -10.30
N VAL A 507 -16.53 29.87 -9.81
CA VAL A 507 -16.71 29.53 -8.38
C VAL A 507 -17.12 28.07 -8.24
N LEU A 508 -16.34 27.29 -7.49
CA LEU A 508 -16.64 25.89 -7.22
C LEU A 508 -16.95 25.67 -5.73
N VAL A 509 -18.23 25.44 -5.42
CA VAL A 509 -18.67 25.07 -4.07
C VAL A 509 -18.51 23.57 -3.86
N CYS A 510 -17.70 23.13 -2.91
CA CYS A 510 -17.36 21.73 -2.79
C CYS A 510 -17.17 21.26 -1.35
N THR A 511 -17.15 19.95 -1.15
CA THR A 511 -16.69 19.34 0.11
C THR A 511 -15.22 18.97 0.01
N SER A 512 -14.64 18.35 1.05
CA SER A 512 -13.26 17.82 1.08
C SER A 512 -12.90 16.85 -0.06
N VAL A 513 -13.88 16.43 -0.88
CA VAL A 513 -13.61 15.63 -2.08
C VAL A 513 -12.68 16.36 -3.07
N MET A 514 -12.74 17.70 -3.11
CA MET A 514 -11.93 18.54 -4.00
C MET A 514 -10.67 19.12 -3.32
N GLU A 515 -10.40 18.77 -2.06
CA GLU A 515 -9.20 19.25 -1.35
C GLU A 515 -7.90 18.68 -1.96
N ARG A 516 -8.03 17.63 -2.79
CA ARG A 516 -6.98 16.87 -3.49
C ARG A 516 -7.36 16.62 -4.95
N GLY A 517 -6.36 16.48 -5.84
CA GLY A 517 -6.57 16.01 -7.21
C GLY A 517 -7.03 17.06 -8.25
N VAL A 518 -7.03 18.36 -7.94
CA VAL A 518 -7.31 19.44 -8.91
C VAL A 518 -6.34 20.60 -8.75
N THR A 519 -5.61 20.93 -9.81
CA THR A 519 -4.74 22.11 -9.84
C THR A 519 -5.40 23.17 -10.71
N VAL A 520 -5.72 24.32 -10.12
CA VAL A 520 -6.25 25.50 -10.81
C VAL A 520 -5.31 26.66 -10.55
N ALA A 521 -4.80 27.27 -11.62
CA ALA A 521 -3.88 28.39 -11.53
C ALA A 521 -4.60 29.63 -10.98
N GLY A 522 -3.95 30.34 -10.04
CA GLY A 522 -4.43 31.62 -9.51
C GLY A 522 -5.71 31.54 -8.67
N ALA A 523 -6.13 30.35 -8.23
CA ALA A 523 -7.36 30.20 -7.46
C ALA A 523 -7.24 30.76 -6.04
N ASP A 524 -8.31 31.37 -5.55
CA ASP A 524 -8.51 31.75 -4.15
C ASP A 524 -9.34 30.68 -3.42
N VAL A 525 -9.28 30.68 -2.09
CA VAL A 525 -9.91 29.67 -1.23
C VAL A 525 -10.73 30.34 -0.14
N VAL A 526 -11.97 29.89 0.01
CA VAL A 526 -12.84 30.18 1.14
C VAL A 526 -13.25 28.87 1.80
N VAL A 527 -12.97 28.72 3.10
CA VAL A 527 -13.43 27.56 3.89
C VAL A 527 -14.56 28.00 4.80
N VAL A 528 -15.74 27.45 4.58
CA VAL A 528 -16.98 27.78 5.30
C VAL A 528 -17.14 26.84 6.48
N HIS A 529 -17.54 27.37 7.63
CA HIS A 529 -17.56 26.64 8.90
C HIS A 529 -16.21 25.96 9.16
N ALA A 530 -15.10 26.71 9.06
CA ALA A 530 -13.76 26.18 9.34
C ALA A 530 -13.63 25.63 10.78
N ASP A 531 -14.56 25.98 11.66
CA ASP A 531 -14.72 25.54 13.05
C ASP A 531 -15.50 24.23 13.22
N ALA A 532 -15.96 23.60 12.13
CA ALA A 532 -16.61 22.29 12.15
C ALA A 532 -15.60 21.15 12.48
N ALA A 533 -15.08 21.13 13.70
CA ALA A 533 -13.96 20.29 14.15
C ALA A 533 -14.18 18.78 14.02
N ARG A 534 -15.43 18.31 13.91
CA ARG A 534 -15.75 16.90 13.61
C ARG A 534 -15.43 16.49 12.17
N VAL A 535 -15.33 17.48 11.26
CA VAL A 535 -15.14 17.28 9.82
C VAL A 535 -13.79 17.82 9.38
N PHE A 536 -13.42 19.01 9.85
CA PHE A 536 -12.16 19.67 9.51
C PHE A 536 -11.20 19.63 10.70
N ASP A 537 -10.20 18.75 10.60
CA ASP A 537 -9.00 18.87 11.43
C ASP A 537 -8.03 19.89 10.79
N HIS A 538 -6.97 20.25 11.52
CA HIS A 538 -5.98 21.20 11.02
C HIS A 538 -5.33 20.75 9.70
N ARG A 539 -5.24 19.44 9.46
CA ARG A 539 -4.63 18.85 8.27
C ARG A 539 -5.48 19.11 7.04
N ALA A 540 -6.79 18.88 7.14
CA ALA A 540 -7.74 19.24 6.08
C ALA A 540 -7.68 20.74 5.77
N LEU A 541 -7.64 21.61 6.79
CA LEU A 541 -7.55 23.06 6.61
C LEU A 541 -6.27 23.49 5.88
N VAL A 542 -5.11 22.93 6.23
CA VAL A 542 -3.83 23.20 5.54
C VAL A 542 -3.88 22.73 4.08
N GLN A 543 -4.49 21.57 3.80
CA GLN A 543 -4.65 21.06 2.43
C GLN A 543 -5.57 21.94 1.58
N MET A 544 -6.67 22.43 2.15
CA MET A 544 -7.58 23.38 1.50
C MET A 544 -6.90 24.70 1.23
N ALA A 545 -6.24 25.30 2.23
CA ALA A 545 -5.45 26.53 2.05
C ALA A 545 -4.36 26.36 0.98
N GLY A 546 -3.76 25.17 0.91
CA GLY A 546 -2.76 24.78 -0.10
C GLY A 546 -3.26 24.72 -1.55
N ARG A 547 -4.55 25.01 -1.82
CA ARG A 547 -5.09 25.21 -3.17
C ARG A 547 -4.87 26.63 -3.69
N ALA A 548 -4.69 27.61 -2.81
CA ALA A 548 -4.41 29.00 -3.19
C ALA A 548 -2.93 29.26 -3.45
N GLY A 549 -2.63 30.30 -4.25
CA GLY A 549 -1.28 30.83 -4.48
C GLY A 549 -0.36 29.90 -5.29
N ARG A 550 -0.91 28.97 -6.09
CA ARG A 550 -0.11 27.95 -6.80
C ARG A 550 0.56 28.44 -8.07
N ALA A 551 0.06 29.52 -8.67
CA ALA A 551 0.55 30.02 -9.94
C ALA A 551 1.73 30.96 -9.70
N SER A 552 2.81 30.80 -10.47
CA SER A 552 3.95 31.74 -10.43
C SER A 552 3.54 33.18 -10.79
N SER A 553 2.50 33.34 -11.61
CA SER A 553 1.94 34.65 -11.99
C SER A 553 1.11 35.31 -10.90
N ARG A 554 0.63 34.55 -9.91
CA ARG A 554 -0.14 35.04 -8.75
C ARG A 554 0.15 34.16 -7.53
N PRO A 555 1.32 34.34 -6.91
CA PRO A 555 1.78 33.47 -5.85
C PRO A 555 1.14 33.81 -4.49
N GLU A 556 0.63 35.03 -4.29
CA GLU A 556 0.04 35.41 -3.01
C GLU A 556 -1.22 34.57 -2.76
N GLY A 557 -2.20 34.68 -3.65
CA GLY A 557 -3.53 34.08 -3.48
C GLY A 557 -4.24 34.56 -2.21
N ASN A 558 -5.56 34.38 -2.15
CA ASN A 558 -6.33 34.67 -0.94
C ASN A 558 -6.84 33.38 -0.31
N VAL A 559 -6.71 33.28 1.01
CA VAL A 559 -7.31 32.20 1.80
C VAL A 559 -8.10 32.82 2.95
N THR A 560 -9.39 32.52 3.01
CA THR A 560 -10.27 32.98 4.09
C THR A 560 -10.88 31.78 4.80
N PHE A 561 -10.71 31.70 6.12
CA PHE A 561 -11.42 30.75 6.98
C PHE A 561 -12.59 31.48 7.64
N VAL A 562 -13.81 31.13 7.24
CA VAL A 562 -15.04 31.69 7.81
C VAL A 562 -15.55 30.75 8.89
N CYS A 563 -15.69 31.23 10.11
CA CYS A 563 -16.13 30.46 11.27
C CYS A 563 -17.00 31.30 12.21
N ASP A 564 -17.64 30.65 13.17
CA ASP A 564 -18.32 31.33 14.29
C ASP A 564 -17.41 31.40 15.53
N ALA A 565 -16.49 30.45 15.69
CA ALA A 565 -15.48 30.47 16.75
C ALA A 565 -14.10 30.02 16.26
N VAL A 566 -13.03 30.63 16.78
CA VAL A 566 -11.66 30.21 16.46
C VAL A 566 -11.28 28.96 17.25
N THR A 567 -11.17 27.82 16.58
CA THR A 567 -10.85 26.52 17.19
C THR A 567 -9.33 26.26 17.28
N PRO A 568 -8.88 25.30 18.11
CA PRO A 568 -7.48 24.84 18.09
C PRO A 568 -7.02 24.33 16.72
N ALA A 569 -7.93 23.69 15.95
CA ALA A 569 -7.61 23.21 14.60
C ALA A 569 -7.30 24.36 13.63
N ILE A 570 -8.06 25.46 13.70
CA ILE A 570 -7.80 26.67 12.91
C ILE A 570 -6.44 27.28 13.30
N ARG A 571 -6.19 27.45 14.60
CA ARG A 571 -4.91 28.01 15.09
C ARG A 571 -3.71 27.17 14.66
N MET A 572 -3.83 25.85 14.78
CA MET A 572 -2.77 24.92 14.36
C MET A 572 -2.53 24.98 12.85
N ALA A 573 -3.59 25.08 12.03
CA ALA A 573 -3.45 25.19 10.58
C ALA A 573 -2.72 26.47 10.16
N VAL A 574 -3.06 27.61 10.77
CA VAL A 574 -2.37 28.89 10.55
C VAL A 574 -0.91 28.80 11.00
N SER A 575 -0.68 28.31 12.22
CA SER A 575 0.67 28.18 12.80
C SER A 575 1.60 27.28 11.97
N VAL A 576 1.10 26.17 11.43
CA VAL A 576 1.91 25.29 10.55
C VAL A 576 2.32 25.99 9.25
N ILE A 577 1.44 26.82 8.68
CA ILE A 577 1.74 27.59 7.46
C ILE A 577 2.77 28.68 7.77
N GLU A 578 2.62 29.38 8.90
CA GLU A 578 3.57 30.37 9.39
C GLU A 578 4.95 29.77 9.66
N GLU A 579 5.03 28.62 10.37
CA GLU A 579 6.28 27.89 10.63
C GLU A 579 7.02 27.56 9.32
N MET A 580 6.29 27.11 8.30
CA MET A 580 6.89 26.81 6.98
C MET A 580 7.41 28.08 6.30
N ASN A 581 6.67 29.18 6.36
CA ASN A 581 7.11 30.47 5.82
C ASN A 581 8.35 31.01 6.55
N GLU A 582 8.39 30.90 7.88
CA GLU A 582 9.54 31.27 8.71
C GLU A 582 10.76 30.42 8.39
N HIS A 583 10.60 29.10 8.33
CA HIS A 583 11.66 28.18 7.94
C HIS A 583 12.19 28.49 6.53
N ALA A 584 11.30 28.74 5.56
CA ALA A 584 11.70 29.11 4.20
C ALA A 584 12.49 30.43 4.16
N ARG A 585 12.10 31.43 4.96
CA ARG A 585 12.82 32.69 5.08
C ARG A 585 14.20 32.50 5.71
N ALA A 586 14.28 31.75 6.80
CA ALA A 586 15.52 31.48 7.51
C ALA A 586 16.56 30.75 6.63
N MET A 587 16.09 29.85 5.76
CA MET A 587 16.93 29.10 4.82
C MET A 587 17.25 29.87 3.52
N GLY A 588 16.72 31.09 3.34
CA GLY A 588 16.93 31.87 2.10
C GLY A 588 16.22 31.28 0.88
N TYR A 589 15.16 30.50 1.08
CA TYR A 589 14.40 29.87 -0.02
C TYR A 589 13.30 30.76 -0.60
N LEU A 590 13.03 31.90 0.03
CA LEU A 590 12.08 32.89 -0.48
C LEU A 590 12.82 33.95 -1.30
N ARG A 591 12.21 34.40 -2.40
CA ARG A 591 12.67 35.58 -3.13
C ARG A 591 12.53 36.82 -2.25
N ALA A 592 13.51 37.72 -2.37
CA ALA A 592 13.58 38.98 -1.65
C ALA A 592 12.42 39.92 -1.99
#